data_AF-A0A2E9TU99-F1
#
_entry.id   AF-A0A2E9TU99-F1
#
_cell.length_a   1.000
_cell.length_b   1.000
_cell.length_c   1.000
_cell.angle_alpha   90.00
_cell.angle_beta   90.00
_cell.angle_gamma   90.00
#
_symmetry.space_group_name_H-M   'P 1'
#
loop_
_entity.id
_entity.type
_entity.pdbx_description
1 polymer ?
#
loop_
_entity_poly.entity_id
_entity_poly.type
_entity_poly.pdbx_seq_one_letter_code
_entity_poly.pdbx_strand_id
1 'polypeptide(L)'
;MTKIKLKKIKFLIIGVLFIAISCSKDNLDDEAPIDINDNSSINLFTTEARVVGYLPYYRFSLNNQIEYCKLTHLNIAFANPLPDGKIVLSKDNSNVELSDIINKARSENNTIKI
;
A
#
# COMPACT_ATOMS: atom_id res chain seq x y z
N MET A 1 -34.04 9.21 31.81
CA MET A 1 -32.94 9.87 31.05
C MET A 1 -31.68 8.99 30.86
N THR A 2 -31.71 7.71 31.23
CA THR A 2 -30.52 6.84 31.34
C THR A 2 -30.27 5.95 30.11
N LYS A 3 -31.33 5.50 29.43
CA LYS A 3 -31.22 4.60 28.25
C LYS A 3 -30.56 5.26 27.02
N ILE A 4 -30.75 6.58 26.85
CA ILE A 4 -30.16 7.35 25.74
C ILE A 4 -28.64 7.47 25.90
N LYS A 5 -28.13 7.64 27.13
CA LYS A 5 -26.68 7.69 27.40
C LYS A 5 -26.02 6.34 27.12
N LEU A 6 -26.66 5.23 27.49
CA LEU A 6 -26.12 3.88 27.26
C LEU A 6 -26.08 3.50 25.77
N LYS A 7 -27.08 3.91 24.97
CA LYS A 7 -27.09 3.69 23.51
C LYS A 7 -25.99 4.49 22.80
N LYS A 8 -25.73 5.73 23.26
CA LYS A 8 -24.64 6.57 22.74
C LYS A 8 -23.26 6.01 23.08
N ILE A 9 -23.06 5.48 24.30
CA ILE A 9 -21.82 4.82 24.71
C ILE A 9 -21.53 3.57 23.87
N LYS A 10 -22.55 2.73 23.60
CA LYS A 10 -22.38 1.55 22.75
C LYS A 10 -22.01 1.90 21.30
N PHE A 11 -22.59 2.97 20.75
CA PHE A 11 -22.27 3.45 19.40
C PHE A 11 -20.84 3.99 19.31
N LEU A 12 -20.37 4.66 20.36
CA LEU A 12 -18.99 5.16 20.48
C LEU A 12 -17.97 4.00 20.55
N ILE A 13 -18.28 2.92 21.29
CA ILE A 13 -17.41 1.74 21.38
C ILE A 13 -17.28 1.01 20.03
N ILE A 14 -18.38 0.88 19.28
CA ILE A 14 -18.37 0.27 17.94
C ILE A 14 -17.55 1.10 16.94
N GLY A 15 -17.64 2.43 16.98
CA GLY A 15 -16.82 3.30 16.14
C GLY A 15 -15.32 3.19 16.41
N VAL A 16 -14.93 3.05 17.68
CA VAL A 16 -13.51 2.85 18.07
C VAL A 16 -12.98 1.49 17.62
N LEU A 17 -13.82 0.45 17.63
CA LEU A 17 -13.43 -0.89 17.20
C LEU A 17 -13.14 -0.96 15.69
N PHE A 18 -13.86 -0.21 14.84
CA PHE A 18 -13.58 -0.15 13.41
C PHE A 18 -12.26 0.56 13.06
N ILE A 19 -11.81 1.51 13.89
CA ILE A 19 -10.56 2.24 13.68
C ILE A 19 -9.35 1.39 14.11
N ALA A 20 -9.51 0.56 15.15
CA ALA A 20 -8.41 -0.24 15.71
C ALA A 20 -7.97 -1.43 14.82
N ILE A 21 -8.78 -1.85 13.85
CA ILE A 21 -8.43 -2.94 12.91
C ILE A 21 -7.68 -2.38 11.67
N SER A 22 -7.57 -1.05 11.55
CA SER A 22 -6.82 -0.41 10.48
C SER A 22 -5.32 -0.51 10.77
N CYS A 23 -4.68 -1.48 10.12
CA CYS A 23 -3.24 -1.76 10.14
C CYS A 23 -2.66 -2.22 11.48
N SER A 24 -2.97 -3.46 11.86
CA SER A 24 -2.06 -4.22 12.73
C SER A 24 -0.89 -4.73 11.88
N LYS A 25 0.34 -4.28 12.20
CA LYS A 25 1.57 -4.77 11.58
C LYS A 25 1.90 -6.13 12.19
N ASP A 26 1.75 -7.20 11.42
CA ASP A 26 2.46 -8.45 11.69
C ASP A 26 3.78 -8.36 10.92
N ASN A 27 4.90 -8.20 11.65
CA ASN A 27 6.23 -8.27 11.04
C ASN A 27 6.46 -9.74 10.70
N LEU A 28 6.39 -10.08 9.41
CA LEU A 28 6.88 -11.34 8.89
C LEU A 28 8.25 -11.05 8.30
N ASP A 29 9.25 -11.60 8.98
CA ASP A 29 10.67 -11.44 8.71
C ASP A 29 11.01 -11.82 7.26
N ASP A 30 11.97 -11.07 6.71
CA ASP A 30 12.47 -11.18 5.35
C ASP A 30 12.77 -12.63 4.93
N GLU A 31 12.06 -13.12 3.90
CA GLU A 31 12.36 -14.42 3.29
C GLU A 31 13.72 -14.35 2.57
N ALA A 32 14.61 -15.25 2.98
CA ALA A 32 15.97 -15.41 2.48
C ALA A 32 16.02 -15.67 0.95
N PRO A 33 17.13 -15.31 0.26
CA PRO A 33 17.25 -15.52 -1.18
C PRO A 33 17.20 -17.01 -1.51
N ILE A 34 16.41 -17.34 -2.54
CA ILE A 34 16.26 -18.70 -3.07
C ILE A 34 17.61 -19.16 -3.64
N ASP A 35 18.29 -20.07 -2.94
CA ASP A 35 19.39 -20.87 -3.49
C ASP A 35 18.78 -22.03 -4.29
N ILE A 36 18.94 -21.98 -5.62
CA ILE A 36 18.42 -23.01 -6.53
C ILE A 36 19.42 -24.16 -6.55
N ASN A 37 19.49 -24.91 -5.45
CA ASN A 37 20.06 -26.25 -5.48
C ASN A 37 19.58 -27.10 -4.30
N ASP A 38 18.28 -27.36 -4.22
CA ASP A 38 17.82 -28.64 -3.68
C ASP A 38 16.36 -28.91 -4.06
N ASN A 39 16.11 -30.19 -4.30
CA ASN A 39 14.86 -30.93 -4.50
C ASN A 39 13.80 -30.75 -3.38
N SER A 40 13.67 -29.55 -2.84
CA SER A 40 12.67 -29.16 -1.86
C SER A 40 11.34 -28.86 -2.53
N SER A 41 10.27 -29.38 -1.94
CA SER A 41 8.88 -29.22 -2.35
C SER A 41 8.57 -27.79 -2.78
N ILE A 42 8.29 -27.59 -4.07
CA ILE A 42 7.65 -26.36 -4.57
C ILE A 42 6.33 -26.24 -3.80
N ASN A 43 6.28 -25.31 -2.84
CA ASN A 43 5.04 -24.98 -2.16
C ASN A 43 4.18 -24.16 -3.13
N LEU A 44 3.43 -24.88 -3.97
CA LEU A 44 2.59 -24.31 -5.03
C LEU A 44 1.43 -23.48 -4.45
N PHE A 45 1.16 -23.61 -3.16
CA PHE A 45 0.06 -22.95 -2.47
C PHE A 45 0.60 -22.18 -1.26
N THR A 46 1.06 -20.96 -1.53
CA THR A 46 1.37 -20.01 -0.44
C THR A 46 0.05 -19.43 0.09
N THR A 47 0.02 -19.09 1.38
CA THR A 47 -1.09 -18.33 1.97
C THR A 47 -0.97 -16.82 1.68
N GLU A 48 0.04 -16.40 0.93
CA GLU A 48 0.36 -15.01 0.64
C GLU A 48 -0.01 -14.65 -0.79
N ALA A 49 -0.76 -13.57 -0.96
CA ALA A 49 -1.14 -13.07 -2.28
C ALA A 49 -0.49 -11.71 -2.56
N ARG A 50 -0.08 -11.48 -3.81
CA ARG A 50 0.32 -10.15 -4.25
C ARG A 50 -0.91 -9.31 -4.58
N VAL A 51 -0.95 -8.10 -4.04
CA VAL A 51 -1.93 -7.07 -4.41
C VAL A 51 -1.15 -5.92 -5.02
N VAL A 52 -1.23 -5.80 -6.35
CA VAL A 52 -0.43 -4.85 -7.13
C VAL A 52 -1.31 -3.69 -7.57
N GLY A 53 -1.02 -2.49 -7.08
CA GLY A 53 -1.64 -1.26 -7.57
C GLY A 53 -0.79 -0.61 -8.65
N TYR A 54 -1.42 -0.08 -9.71
CA TYR A 54 -0.75 0.80 -10.67
C TYR A 54 -1.24 2.22 -10.46
N LEU A 55 -0.32 3.15 -10.19
CA LEU A 55 -0.64 4.56 -10.02
C LEU A 55 -0.08 5.38 -11.19
N PRO A 56 -0.92 5.75 -12.17
CA PRO A 56 -0.47 6.61 -13.25
C PRO A 56 -0.17 8.03 -12.76
N TYR A 57 0.87 8.67 -13.34
CA TYR A 57 1.34 10.01 -12.95
C TYR A 57 0.22 11.05 -13.00
N TYR A 58 -0.66 10.96 -14.00
CA TYR A 58 -1.84 11.83 -14.18
C TYR A 58 -2.93 11.65 -13.11
N ARG A 59 -2.72 10.78 -12.11
CA ARG A 59 -3.60 10.55 -10.95
C ARG A 59 -2.89 10.81 -9.62
N PHE A 60 -1.71 11.42 -9.61
CA PHE A 60 -1.00 11.73 -8.36
C PHE A 60 -1.81 12.62 -7.41
N SER A 61 -2.66 13.49 -7.94
CA SER A 61 -3.66 14.22 -7.15
C SER A 61 -4.59 13.34 -6.27
N LEU A 62 -4.75 12.05 -6.57
CA LEU A 62 -5.55 11.11 -5.79
C LEU A 62 -4.75 10.38 -4.70
N ASN A 63 -3.48 10.72 -4.47
CA ASN A 63 -2.59 10.07 -3.49
C ASN A 63 -3.27 9.87 -2.12
N ASN A 64 -4.03 10.86 -1.66
CA ASN A 64 -4.70 10.82 -0.35
C ASN A 64 -5.93 9.91 -0.27
N GLN A 65 -6.38 9.34 -1.38
CA GLN A 65 -7.53 8.45 -1.44
C GLN A 65 -7.13 6.97 -1.53
N ILE A 66 -5.83 6.66 -1.55
CA ILE A 66 -5.31 5.31 -1.71
C ILE A 66 -5.00 4.72 -0.33
N GLU A 67 -5.52 3.51 -0.09
CA GLU A 67 -5.24 2.72 1.11
C GLU A 67 -3.99 1.84 0.89
N TYR A 68 -2.78 2.44 0.99
CA TYR A 68 -1.52 1.75 0.66
C TYR A 68 -1.22 0.51 1.52
N CYS A 69 -1.80 0.42 2.71
CA CYS A 69 -1.71 -0.76 3.57
C CYS A 69 -2.34 -2.03 2.97
N LYS A 70 -3.22 -1.90 1.97
CA LYS A 70 -3.85 -3.04 1.28
C LYS A 70 -3.06 -3.53 0.08
N LEU A 71 -1.99 -2.82 -0.30
CA LEU A 71 -1.14 -3.17 -1.44
C LEU A 71 0.13 -3.83 -0.96
N THR A 72 0.60 -4.86 -1.66
CA THR A 72 1.95 -5.39 -1.45
C THR A 72 2.95 -4.74 -2.40
N HIS A 73 2.50 -4.33 -3.58
CA HIS A 73 3.32 -3.64 -4.58
C HIS A 73 2.58 -2.43 -5.15
N LEU A 74 3.31 -1.36 -5.41
CA LEU A 74 2.82 -0.16 -6.10
C LEU A 74 3.70 0.12 -7.32
N ASN A 75 3.15 -0.05 -8.51
CA ASN A 75 3.84 0.28 -9.75
C ASN A 75 3.52 1.73 -10.14
N ILE A 76 4.55 2.56 -10.25
CA ILE A 76 4.42 3.93 -10.74
C ILE A 76 4.36 3.92 -12.27
N ALA A 77 3.28 4.45 -12.83
CA ALA A 77 2.98 4.35 -14.26
C ALA A 77 2.88 5.74 -14.92
N PHE A 78 3.22 5.94 -16.18
CA PHE A 78 4.31 5.28 -16.88
C PHE A 78 5.42 6.30 -17.06
N ALA A 79 6.66 5.90 -16.80
CA ALA A 79 7.80 6.63 -17.30
C ALA A 79 8.08 6.20 -18.74
N ASN A 80 8.40 7.15 -19.61
CA ASN A 80 8.62 6.91 -21.03
C ASN A 80 10.00 7.40 -21.47
N PRO A 81 10.62 6.77 -22.47
CA PRO A 81 11.86 7.26 -23.04
C PRO A 81 11.63 8.54 -23.85
N LEU A 82 12.57 9.47 -23.77
CA LEU A 82 12.76 10.56 -24.71
C LEU A 82 13.61 10.09 -25.91
N PRO A 83 13.68 10.87 -27.02
CA PRO A 83 14.50 10.52 -28.18
C PRO A 83 15.99 10.33 -27.89
N ASP A 84 16.51 10.92 -26.82
CA ASP A 84 17.89 10.78 -26.35
C ASP A 84 18.10 9.54 -25.44
N GLY A 85 17.05 8.75 -25.22
CA GLY A 85 17.08 7.56 -24.36
C GLY A 85 16.84 7.84 -22.88
N LYS A 86 16.66 9.10 -22.46
CA LYS A 86 16.35 9.43 -21.06
C LYS A 86 14.94 8.95 -20.70
N ILE A 87 14.81 8.17 -19.64
CA ILE A 87 13.52 7.79 -19.08
C ILE A 87 12.98 8.94 -18.21
N VAL A 88 11.77 9.41 -18.53
CA VAL A 88 11.11 10.51 -17.82
C VAL A 88 9.74 10.06 -17.35
N LEU A 89 9.47 10.25 -16.07
CA LEU A 89 8.12 10.23 -15.53
C LEU A 89 7.53 11.63 -15.70
N SER A 90 6.46 11.73 -16.50
CA SER A 90 5.76 13.00 -16.70
C SER A 90 5.12 13.50 -15.40
N LYS A 91 4.97 14.82 -15.27
CA LYS A 91 4.26 15.45 -14.16
C LYS A 91 2.80 15.65 -14.54
N ASP A 92 1.89 15.51 -13.58
CA ASP A 92 0.51 15.96 -13.77
C ASP A 92 0.36 17.46 -13.47
N ASN A 93 -0.85 17.99 -13.61
CA ASN A 93 -1.12 19.40 -13.29
C ASN A 93 -1.29 19.65 -11.78
N SER A 94 -0.98 18.66 -10.94
CA SER A 94 -1.05 18.80 -9.49
C SER A 94 0.31 19.19 -8.92
N ASN A 95 0.31 19.62 -7.66
CA ASN A 95 1.53 19.88 -6.90
C ASN A 95 2.08 18.62 -6.21
N VAL A 96 1.55 17.44 -6.51
CA VAL A 96 1.99 16.18 -5.91
C VAL A 96 3.14 15.61 -6.72
N GLU A 97 4.27 15.38 -6.06
CA GLU A 97 5.46 14.81 -6.67
C GLU A 97 5.59 13.31 -6.38
N LEU A 98 6.46 12.63 -7.13
CA LEU A 98 6.72 11.20 -6.91
C LEU A 98 7.20 10.92 -5.47
N SER A 99 7.99 11.83 -4.89
CA SER A 99 8.42 11.75 -3.50
C SER A 99 7.25 11.73 -2.52
N ASP A 100 6.20 12.52 -2.77
CA ASP A 100 5.00 12.56 -1.92
C ASP A 100 4.24 11.23 -1.97
N ILE A 101 4.18 10.61 -3.16
CA ILE A 101 3.60 9.26 -3.32
C ILE A 101 4.40 8.25 -2.50
N ILE A 102 5.72 8.20 -2.69
CA ILE A 102 6.61 7.21 -2.05
C ILE A 102 6.58 7.38 -0.53
N ASN A 103 6.68 8.63 -0.05
CA ASN A 103 6.69 8.93 1.38
C ASN A 103 5.37 8.51 2.04
N LYS A 104 4.23 8.83 1.41
CA LYS A 104 2.92 8.42 1.93
C LYS A 104 2.76 6.90 1.92
N ALA A 105 3.06 6.25 0.79
CA ALA A 105 2.96 4.80 0.66
C ALA A 105 3.80 4.07 1.73
N ARG A 106 5.06 4.48 1.93
CA ARG A 106 5.94 3.89 2.96
C ARG A 106 5.52 4.23 4.39
N SER A 107 4.89 5.39 4.61
CA SER A 107 4.38 5.75 5.93
C SER A 107 3.17 4.89 6.35
N GLU A 108 2.31 4.53 5.42
CA GLU A 108 1.12 3.69 5.66
C GLU A 108 1.40 2.21 5.52
N ASN A 109 2.41 1.84 4.73
CA ASN A 109 2.87 0.48 4.55
C ASN A 109 4.41 0.46 4.37
N ASN A 110 5.15 0.19 5.45
CA ASN A 110 6.61 0.24 5.42
C ASN A 110 7.25 -0.93 4.66
N THR A 111 6.50 -2.00 4.35
CA THR A 111 6.97 -3.17 3.60
C THR A 111 6.60 -3.14 2.12
N ILE A 112 5.78 -2.17 1.68
CA ILE A 112 5.35 -2.03 0.28
C ILE A 112 6.55 -1.94 -0.66
N LYS A 113 6.50 -2.69 -1.76
CA LYS A 113 7.50 -2.61 -2.83
C LYS A 113 7.03 -1.60 -3.88
N ILE A 114 7.88 -0.65 -4.23
CA ILE A 114 7.63 0.41 -5.23
C ILE A 114 8.74 0.37 -6.25
#